data_AF-A0A7S2NE04-F1
#
_entry.id   AF-A0A7S2NE04-F1
#
_cell.length_a   1.000
_cell.length_b   1.000
_cell.length_c   1.000
_cell.angle_alpha   90.00
_cell.angle_beta   90.00
_cell.angle_gamma   90.00
#
_symmetry.space_group_name_H-M   'P 1'
#
loop_
_entity.id
_entity.type
_entity.pdbx_description
1 polymer ?
#
loop_
_entity_poly.entity_id
_entity_poly.type
_entity_poly.pdbx_seq_one_letter_code
_entity_poly.pdbx_strand_id
1 'polypeptide(L)'
;CSFMISRLLLLSAASSARASGSIEYFESSPNSNCLDGPCAPGNEFCGQPFRNAPTFHLMDQHGCGENDPNGPVFDPVHGVIHHFYQIHLATGKGHGPDYGHFVSKDFIHWAPMPVA
;
A
#
# COMPACT_ATOMS: atom_id res chain seq x y z
N CYS A 1 17.81 -69.10 -10.80
CA CYS A 1 16.76 -68.76 -9.81
C CYS A 1 17.32 -67.70 -8.86
N SER A 2 17.03 -66.42 -9.10
CA SER A 2 15.91 -65.63 -8.49
C SER A 2 16.37 -64.97 -7.17
N PHE A 3 16.32 -63.66 -6.94
CA PHE A 3 15.69 -62.52 -7.60
C PHE A 3 16.53 -61.24 -7.39
N MET A 4 16.62 -60.39 -8.41
CA MET A 4 17.10 -59.01 -8.33
C MET A 4 16.09 -58.12 -7.59
N ILE A 5 16.57 -57.23 -6.72
CA ILE A 5 15.81 -56.03 -6.29
C ILE A 5 16.63 -54.82 -6.73
N SER A 6 16.39 -54.37 -7.97
CA SER A 6 16.91 -53.09 -8.47
C SER A 6 15.94 -51.99 -8.02
N ARG A 7 16.39 -51.10 -7.14
CA ARG A 7 15.63 -49.90 -6.76
C ARG A 7 15.68 -48.91 -7.93
N LEU A 8 14.60 -48.85 -8.69
CA LEU A 8 14.37 -47.82 -9.70
C LEU A 8 14.04 -46.50 -9.00
N LEU A 9 15.02 -45.60 -8.90
CA LEU A 9 14.80 -44.21 -8.51
C LEU A 9 14.16 -43.47 -9.70
N LEU A 10 12.86 -43.21 -9.63
CA LEU A 10 12.22 -42.23 -10.51
C LEU A 10 12.66 -40.82 -10.07
N LEU A 11 13.54 -40.19 -10.84
CA LEU A 11 13.69 -38.73 -10.81
C LEU A 11 12.52 -38.14 -11.62
N SER A 12 11.54 -37.56 -10.92
CA SER A 12 10.59 -36.65 -11.55
C SER A 12 11.30 -35.33 -11.86
N ALA A 13 11.60 -35.10 -13.14
CA ALA A 13 12.00 -33.78 -13.62
C ALA A 13 10.78 -32.86 -13.54
N ALA A 14 10.76 -31.97 -12.55
CA ALA A 14 9.79 -30.87 -12.52
C ALA A 14 10.17 -29.89 -13.63
N SER A 15 9.43 -29.92 -14.74
CA SER A 15 9.49 -28.85 -15.75
C SER A 15 8.93 -27.57 -15.14
N SER A 16 9.81 -26.67 -14.70
CA SER A 16 9.43 -25.29 -14.41
C SER A 16 9.08 -24.61 -15.73
N ALA A 17 7.79 -24.55 -16.05
CA ALA A 17 7.30 -23.67 -17.10
C ALA A 17 7.70 -22.24 -16.73
N ARG A 18 8.65 -21.65 -17.47
CA ARG A 18 8.90 -20.22 -17.41
C ARG A 18 7.68 -19.55 -18.01
N ALA A 19 6.78 -19.07 -17.15
CA ALA A 19 5.83 -18.04 -17.53
C ALA A 19 6.67 -16.83 -17.95
N SER A 20 6.84 -16.64 -19.26
CA SER A 20 7.27 -15.37 -19.84
C SER A 20 6.10 -14.39 -19.70
N GLY A 21 5.73 -14.08 -18.46
CA GLY A 21 4.93 -12.92 -18.15
C GLY A 21 5.85 -11.72 -18.31
N SER A 22 5.52 -10.85 -19.25
CA SER A 22 6.04 -9.49 -19.26
C SER A 22 6.03 -8.96 -17.83
N ILE A 23 7.19 -8.49 -17.34
CA ILE A 23 7.23 -7.65 -16.15
C ILE A 23 6.45 -6.40 -16.56
N GLU A 24 5.15 -6.38 -16.30
CA GLU A 24 4.44 -5.14 -16.12
C GLU A 24 5.16 -4.47 -14.96
N TYR A 25 5.92 -3.43 -15.30
CA TYR A 25 6.28 -2.43 -14.34
C TYR A 25 4.97 -2.09 -13.62
N PHE A 26 4.94 -2.28 -12.30
CA PHE A 26 3.97 -1.55 -11.49
C PHE A 26 4.45 -0.11 -11.56
N GLU A 27 4.15 0.50 -12.70
CA GLU A 27 4.29 1.91 -12.97
C GLU A 27 3.55 2.56 -11.82
N SER A 28 4.25 3.38 -11.03
CA SER A 28 3.60 4.48 -10.31
C SER A 28 2.51 4.98 -11.25
N SER A 29 1.24 4.84 -10.86
CA SER A 29 0.07 5.07 -11.72
C SER A 29 0.44 6.00 -12.88
N PRO A 30 0.41 5.57 -14.16
CA PRO A 30 0.88 6.39 -15.28
C PRO A 30 0.09 7.70 -15.42
N ASN A 31 -0.94 7.88 -14.60
CA ASN A 31 -1.68 9.11 -14.36
C ASN A 31 -1.37 9.69 -12.97
N SER A 32 -0.09 9.89 -12.61
CA SER A 32 0.20 10.74 -11.46
C SER A 32 -0.21 12.17 -11.83
N ASN A 33 -1.45 12.55 -11.50
CA ASN A 33 -1.96 13.93 -11.57
C ASN A 33 -1.28 14.82 -10.51
N CYS A 34 -0.07 14.44 -10.11
CA CYS A 34 0.69 15.10 -9.09
C CYS A 34 1.34 16.34 -9.72
N LEU A 35 1.18 17.48 -9.07
CA LEU A 35 1.58 18.78 -9.56
C LEU A 35 3.11 18.94 -9.55
N ASP A 36 3.78 18.37 -8.54
CA ASP A 36 5.21 18.58 -8.25
C ASP A 36 6.05 17.28 -8.33
N GLY A 37 5.63 16.32 -9.15
CA GLY A 37 6.34 15.04 -9.36
C GLY A 37 5.67 13.85 -8.66
N PRO A 38 6.29 12.66 -8.63
CA PRO A 38 5.67 11.47 -8.07
C PRO A 38 5.49 11.59 -6.55
N CYS A 39 4.52 10.84 -6.02
CA CYS A 39 4.38 10.63 -4.58
C CYS A 39 5.69 10.10 -3.99
N ALA A 40 6.21 10.85 -3.02
CA ALA A 40 7.48 10.60 -2.35
C ALA A 40 7.49 11.36 -1.02
N PRO A 41 8.40 11.03 -0.09
CA PRO A 41 8.66 11.88 1.07
C PRO A 41 8.97 13.32 0.63
N GLY A 42 8.26 14.29 1.20
CA GLY A 42 8.28 15.71 0.82
C GLY A 42 7.34 16.10 -0.33
N ASN A 43 6.64 15.14 -0.94
CA ASN A 43 5.61 15.36 -1.97
C ASN A 43 4.38 14.47 -1.72
N GLU A 44 3.92 14.45 -0.46
CA GLU A 44 2.78 13.68 -0.01
C GLU A 44 1.45 14.30 -0.48
N PHE A 45 1.47 15.61 -0.69
CA PHE A 45 0.32 16.39 -1.14
C PHE A 45 0.33 16.54 -2.65
N CYS A 46 0.43 15.42 -3.37
CA CYS A 46 0.88 15.46 -4.73
C CYS A 46 -0.13 16.13 -5.68
N GLY A 47 -1.44 15.95 -5.48
CA GLY A 47 -2.49 16.33 -6.42
C GLY A 47 -3.52 17.33 -5.88
N GLN A 48 -4.36 17.82 -6.80
CA GLN A 48 -5.55 18.58 -6.43
C GLN A 48 -6.60 17.67 -5.75
N PRO A 49 -7.37 18.20 -4.78
CA PRO A 49 -8.48 17.45 -4.17
C PRO A 49 -9.47 16.88 -5.18
N PHE A 50 -9.98 15.68 -4.90
CA PHE A 50 -10.96 15.03 -5.75
C PHE A 50 -12.27 15.83 -5.77
N ARG A 51 -12.75 16.19 -6.97
CA ARG A 51 -13.95 17.04 -7.15
C ARG A 51 -15.24 16.45 -6.55
N ASN A 52 -15.34 15.13 -6.45
CA ASN A 52 -16.51 14.40 -5.93
C ASN A 52 -16.11 13.49 -4.76
N ALA A 53 -15.22 13.97 -3.89
CA ALA A 53 -14.82 13.22 -2.70
C ALA A 53 -16.01 12.92 -1.78
N PRO A 54 -16.01 11.78 -1.08
CA PRO A 54 -16.96 11.52 0.01
C PRO A 54 -16.91 12.65 1.05
N THR A 55 -18.08 13.10 1.50
CA THR A 55 -18.17 14.21 2.48
C THR A 55 -18.30 13.74 3.94
N PHE A 56 -18.39 12.43 4.17
CA PHE A 56 -18.62 11.83 5.49
C PHE A 56 -17.88 10.51 5.71
N HIS A 57 -16.84 10.25 4.90
CA HIS A 57 -15.91 9.12 5.06
C HIS A 57 -14.47 9.64 4.95
N LEU A 58 -13.53 8.95 5.59
CA LEU A 58 -12.11 9.20 5.41
C LEU A 58 -11.69 8.88 3.97
N MET A 59 -10.83 9.75 3.42
CA MET A 59 -10.21 9.59 2.12
C MET A 59 -9.04 10.59 2.03
N ASP A 60 -7.85 10.11 1.68
CA ASP A 60 -6.72 10.94 1.24
C ASP A 60 -7.18 11.84 0.09
N GLN A 61 -7.18 13.14 0.36
CA GLN A 61 -7.58 14.14 -0.62
C GLN A 61 -6.42 14.54 -1.55
N HIS A 62 -5.21 14.03 -1.34
CA HIS A 62 -4.02 14.56 -2.00
C HIS A 62 -3.37 13.60 -2.99
N GLY A 63 -3.96 12.43 -3.22
CA GLY A 63 -3.79 11.66 -4.44
C GLY A 63 -2.64 10.67 -4.43
N CYS A 64 -2.00 10.45 -3.28
CA CYS A 64 -1.00 9.38 -3.12
C CYS A 64 -1.61 8.02 -2.80
N GLY A 65 -2.94 7.96 -2.75
CA GLY A 65 -3.68 6.71 -2.64
C GLY A 65 -3.74 6.24 -1.21
N GLU A 66 -4.90 5.71 -0.85
CA GLU A 66 -5.19 5.18 0.47
C GLU A 66 -5.74 3.76 0.30
N ASN A 67 -5.29 2.83 1.15
CA ASN A 67 -5.91 1.52 1.29
C ASN A 67 -6.14 1.11 2.74
N ASP A 68 -5.44 0.11 3.27
CA ASP A 68 -5.84 -0.53 4.53
C ASP A 68 -5.72 0.45 5.72
N PRO A 69 -6.72 0.50 6.62
CA PRO A 69 -6.59 1.21 7.88
C PRO A 69 -5.56 0.52 8.77
N ASN A 70 -4.76 1.28 9.49
CA ASN A 70 -3.68 0.79 10.34
C ASN A 70 -3.71 1.44 11.74
N GLY A 71 -3.25 0.67 12.73
CA GLY A 71 -2.99 1.13 14.10
C GLY A 71 -4.05 2.04 14.76
N PRO A 72 -5.37 1.79 14.65
CA PRO A 72 -6.35 2.66 15.29
C PRO A 72 -6.15 2.65 16.80
N VAL A 73 -5.96 3.83 17.40
CA VAL A 73 -5.68 3.96 18.84
C VAL A 73 -6.31 5.23 19.40
N PHE A 74 -6.83 5.15 20.62
CA PHE A 74 -7.23 6.32 21.39
C PHE A 74 -6.08 6.79 22.27
N ASP A 75 -5.71 8.06 22.16
CA ASP A 75 -4.74 8.72 23.03
C ASP A 75 -5.48 9.41 24.20
N PRO A 76 -5.37 8.87 25.43
CA PRO A 76 -6.04 9.42 26.60
C PRO A 76 -5.42 10.73 27.10
N VAL A 77 -4.19 11.07 26.71
CA VAL A 77 -3.51 12.31 27.14
C VAL A 77 -4.09 13.50 26.39
N HIS A 78 -4.30 13.34 25.08
CA HIS A 78 -4.82 14.41 24.22
C HIS A 78 -6.32 14.29 23.90
N GLY A 79 -6.93 13.16 24.25
CA GLY A 79 -8.35 12.89 24.01
C GLY A 79 -8.70 12.80 22.53
N VAL A 80 -7.83 12.17 21.73
CA VAL A 80 -8.00 12.02 20.28
C VAL A 80 -7.87 10.57 19.85
N ILE A 81 -8.57 10.22 18.79
CA ILE A 81 -8.45 8.94 18.07
C ILE A 81 -7.46 9.16 16.94
N HIS A 82 -6.42 8.34 16.90
CA HIS A 82 -5.50 8.23 15.78
C HIS A 82 -6.04 7.16 14.83
N HIS A 83 -6.12 7.51 13.56
CA HIS A 83 -6.40 6.59 12.47
C HIS A 83 -5.26 6.70 11.47
N PHE A 84 -4.54 5.60 11.27
CA PHE A 84 -3.52 5.53 10.22
C PHE A 84 -4.08 4.76 9.03
N TYR A 85 -3.46 4.94 7.88
CA TYR A 85 -3.80 4.20 6.67
C TYR A 85 -2.55 4.02 5.82
N GLN A 86 -2.53 2.96 5.03
CA GLN A 86 -1.47 2.76 4.05
C GLN A 86 -1.52 3.86 2.99
N ILE A 87 -0.41 4.60 2.81
CA ILE A 87 -0.20 5.61 1.77
C ILE A 87 0.99 5.22 0.88
N HIS A 88 0.89 5.49 -0.43
CA HIS A 88 1.91 5.04 -1.39
C HIS A 88 2.97 6.12 -1.66
N LEU A 89 3.81 6.42 -0.67
CA LEU A 89 4.93 7.37 -0.80
C LEU A 89 6.27 6.68 -1.07
N ALA A 90 6.42 5.44 -0.65
CA ALA A 90 7.65 4.71 -0.84
C ALA A 90 7.91 4.41 -2.33
N THR A 91 8.88 5.11 -2.90
CA THR A 91 9.26 4.93 -4.31
C THR A 91 10.16 3.69 -4.45
N GLY A 92 9.73 2.71 -5.23
CA GLY A 92 10.51 1.51 -5.59
C GLY A 92 9.96 0.19 -5.05
N LYS A 93 10.36 -0.92 -5.69
CA LYS A 93 9.87 -2.27 -5.31
C LYS A 93 10.37 -2.67 -3.92
N GLY A 94 9.46 -3.09 -3.04
CA GLY A 94 9.79 -3.68 -1.74
C GLY A 94 9.88 -2.69 -0.58
N HIS A 95 9.64 -1.40 -0.84
CA HIS A 95 9.43 -0.41 0.20
C HIS A 95 7.93 -0.42 0.49
N GLY A 96 7.56 -1.02 1.62
CA GLY A 96 6.17 -1.21 2.02
C GLY A 96 5.40 0.11 2.13
N PRO A 97 4.08 0.04 2.38
CA PRO A 97 3.27 1.24 2.52
C PRO A 97 3.76 2.10 3.68
N ASP A 98 3.84 3.41 3.45
CA ASP A 98 4.01 4.39 4.52
C ASP A 98 2.66 4.63 5.21
N TYR A 99 2.66 5.34 6.32
CA TYR A 99 1.47 5.48 7.18
C TYR A 99 0.98 6.92 7.14
N GLY A 100 -0.07 7.17 6.36
CA GLY A 100 -0.84 8.41 6.46
C GLY A 100 -1.55 8.48 7.80
N HIS A 101 -1.91 9.69 8.25
CA HIS A 101 -2.40 9.90 9.61
C HIS A 101 -3.54 10.93 9.66
N PHE A 102 -4.65 10.52 10.26
CA PHE A 102 -5.75 11.39 10.67
C PHE A 102 -5.95 11.33 12.19
N VAL A 103 -6.44 12.43 12.76
CA VAL A 103 -6.92 12.48 14.14
C VAL A 103 -8.36 12.98 14.22
N SER A 104 -9.12 12.47 15.20
CA SER A 104 -10.48 12.91 15.48
C SER A 104 -10.77 12.96 16.97
N LYS A 105 -11.76 13.75 17.37
CA LYS A 105 -12.32 13.75 18.74
C LYS A 105 -13.64 13.00 18.84
N ASP A 106 -14.28 12.67 17.72
CA ASP A 106 -15.68 12.23 17.67
C ASP A 106 -15.98 11.15 16.62
N PHE A 107 -14.95 10.60 15.94
CA PHE A 107 -15.06 9.66 14.81
C PHE A 107 -15.77 10.21 13.56
N ILE A 108 -16.15 11.49 13.54
CA ILE A 108 -16.92 12.10 12.45
C ILE A 108 -16.09 13.16 11.75
N HIS A 109 -15.50 14.07 12.51
CA HIS A 109 -14.66 15.15 12.00
C HIS A 109 -13.20 14.78 12.18
N TRP A 110 -12.45 14.83 11.07
CA TRP A 110 -11.07 14.37 11.00
C TRP A 110 -10.16 15.50 10.56
N ALA A 111 -9.00 15.62 11.20
CA ALA A 111 -7.93 16.52 10.81
C ALA A 111 -6.75 15.71 10.24
N PRO A 112 -6.20 16.07 9.06
CA PRO A 112 -4.99 15.45 8.55
C PRO A 112 -3.78 15.80 9.43
N MET A 113 -2.89 14.84 9.59
CA MET A 113 -1.61 14.97 10.27
C MET A 113 -0.47 14.62 9.30
N PRO A 114 0.79 14.99 9.61
CA PRO A 114 1.94 14.49 8.86
C PRO A 114 1.95 12.95 8.82
N VAL A 115 2.57 12.39 7.78
CA VAL A 115 2.90 10.96 7.72
C VAL A 115 3.64 10.55 9.00
N ALA A 116 3.25 9.40 9.55
CA ALA A 116 3.67 8.91 10.86
C ALA A 116 5.12 8.43 10.92
#